data_AF-A0A933XPS6-F1
#
_entry.id   AF-A0A933XPS6-F1
#
_cell.length_a   1.000
_cell.length_b   1.000
_cell.length_c   1.000
_cell.angle_alpha   90.00
_cell.angle_beta   90.00
_cell.angle_gamma   90.00
#
_symmetry.space_group_name_H-M   'P 1'
#
loop_
_entity.id
_entity.type
_entity.pdbx_description
1 polymer ?
#
loop_
_entity_poly.entity_id
_entity_poly.type
_entity_poly.pdbx_seq_one_letter_code
_entity_poly.pdbx_strand_id
1 'polypeptide(L)'
;MKITDSNAGLRSADARRRRRGRRLSLRAKTCVRIPPPPYDDYNAINVNRFIDIPMNYAGVIGVPITFVDKYNPKQFEIIGIDRYVKDNPNYGKRFTIGGQEIYARILIRNKKVKK
;
A
#
# COMPACT_ATOMS: atom_id res chain seq x y z
N MET A 1 70.24 -19.93 -1.52
CA MET A 1 69.47 -18.74 -1.96
C MET A 1 69.26 -17.84 -0.75
N LYS A 2 69.56 -16.55 -0.94
CA LYS A 2 69.49 -15.34 -0.09
C LYS A 2 68.92 -15.42 1.34
N ILE A 3 69.75 -14.89 2.25
CA ILE A 3 69.55 -14.37 3.61
C ILE A 3 68.61 -13.15 3.58
N THR A 4 67.77 -12.92 4.61
CA THR A 4 67.77 -11.73 5.50
C THR A 4 66.53 -11.66 6.40
N ASP A 5 66.84 -11.39 7.66
CA ASP A 5 66.00 -11.20 8.84
C ASP A 5 65.09 -9.96 8.81
N SER A 6 64.29 -9.88 9.89
CA SER A 6 64.11 -8.67 10.72
C SER A 6 62.83 -7.85 10.55
N ASN A 7 62.20 -7.66 11.72
CA ASN A 7 61.67 -6.38 12.23
C ASN A 7 60.40 -5.83 11.54
N ALA A 8 59.48 -5.14 12.20
CA ALA A 8 59.32 -4.58 13.54
C ALA A 8 57.79 -4.59 13.78
N GLY A 9 57.26 -4.74 14.99
CA GLY A 9 57.46 -3.82 16.09
C GLY A 9 56.54 -2.59 15.96
N LEU A 10 55.64 -2.47 16.94
CA LEU A 10 55.15 -1.23 17.56
C LEU A 10 53.78 -0.64 17.12
N ARG A 11 52.87 -0.69 18.11
CA ARG A 11 52.15 0.43 18.74
C ARG A 11 51.24 1.31 17.87
N SER A 12 49.97 1.32 18.26
CA SER A 12 49.25 2.53 18.77
C SER A 12 47.77 2.15 18.95
N ALA A 13 47.26 2.12 20.18
CA ALA A 13 46.70 3.25 20.92
C ALA A 13 45.38 3.77 20.32
N ASP A 14 44.36 3.77 21.18
CA ASP A 14 43.22 4.69 21.21
C ASP A 14 42.43 4.97 19.91
N ALA A 15 41.19 4.48 19.89
CA ALA A 15 40.08 5.33 19.45
C ALA A 15 38.74 4.87 20.06
N ARG A 16 38.43 5.38 21.25
CA ARG A 16 37.04 5.62 21.67
C ARG A 16 36.31 6.34 20.54
N ARG A 17 35.30 5.75 19.88
CA ARG A 17 34.25 6.58 19.27
C ARG A 17 32.95 5.85 18.92
N ARG A 18 32.00 6.07 19.83
CA ARG A 18 30.59 6.40 19.57
C ARG A 18 29.71 5.27 19.01
N ARG A 19 28.97 4.66 19.94
CA ARG A 19 27.54 4.38 19.77
C ARG A 19 26.88 5.61 19.12
N ARG A 20 26.76 5.63 17.80
CA ARG A 20 25.82 6.54 17.12
C ARG A 20 24.46 5.88 17.22
N GLY A 21 23.71 6.25 18.27
CA GLY A 21 22.27 6.07 18.27
C GLY A 21 21.73 6.74 17.01
N ARG A 22 21.28 5.95 16.04
CA ARG A 22 20.49 6.48 14.93
C ARG A 22 19.17 6.91 15.52
N ARG A 23 19.07 8.21 15.79
CA ARG A 23 17.81 8.92 15.97
C ARG A 23 16.99 8.66 14.70
N LEU A 24 16.13 7.65 14.72
CA LEU A 24 15.12 7.41 13.70
C LEU A 24 14.06 8.52 13.84
N SER A 25 14.38 9.73 13.40
CA SER A 25 13.37 10.74 13.11
C SER A 25 12.85 10.47 11.70
N LEU A 26 11.87 9.59 11.57
CA LEU A 26 11.08 9.48 10.35
C LEU A 26 9.62 9.72 10.69
N ARG A 27 9.27 11.01 10.83
CA ARG A 27 7.93 11.47 10.52
C ARG A 27 7.83 11.59 9.00
N ALA A 28 7.18 10.64 8.36
CA ALA A 28 6.56 10.85 7.05
C ALA A 28 5.24 10.08 7.04
N LYS A 29 4.15 10.85 7.08
CA LYS A 29 2.78 10.37 6.98
C LYS A 29 2.63 9.71 5.59
N THR A 30 2.43 8.40 5.58
CA THR A 30 1.96 7.52 4.48
C THR A 30 2.22 8.02 3.05
N CYS A 31 3.46 7.93 2.57
CA CYS A 31 3.74 7.99 1.14
C CYS A 31 3.37 6.61 0.55
N VAL A 32 2.20 6.48 -0.07
CA VAL A 32 1.88 5.28 -0.86
C VAL A 32 2.83 5.30 -2.07
N ARG A 33 3.98 4.62 -1.94
CA ARG A 33 5.06 4.59 -2.94
C ARG A 33 4.63 4.04 -4.30
N ILE A 34 3.54 3.29 -4.34
CA ILE A 34 3.01 2.63 -5.53
C ILE A 34 1.47 2.75 -5.47
N PRO A 35 0.82 3.37 -6.47
CA PRO A 35 -0.63 3.48 -6.47
C PRO A 35 -1.29 2.09 -6.44
N PRO A 36 -2.47 1.95 -5.82
CA PRO A 36 -3.16 0.67 -5.77
C PRO A 36 -3.48 0.19 -7.20
N PRO A 37 -3.39 -1.13 -7.46
CA PRO A 37 -3.67 -1.65 -8.79
C PRO A 37 -5.14 -1.42 -9.15
N PRO A 38 -5.44 -0.99 -10.39
CA PRO A 38 -6.81 -0.98 -10.90
C PRO A 38 -7.30 -2.41 -11.18
N TYR A 39 -8.60 -2.56 -11.40
CA TYR A 39 -9.18 -3.80 -11.93
C TYR A 39 -9.08 -3.85 -13.45
N ASP A 40 -9.03 -5.06 -14.00
CA ASP A 40 -9.00 -5.28 -15.44
C ASP A 40 -10.39 -5.06 -16.07
N ASP A 41 -11.44 -5.49 -15.36
CA ASP A 41 -12.83 -5.51 -15.86
C ASP A 41 -13.65 -4.26 -15.49
N TYR A 42 -13.15 -3.40 -14.59
CA TYR A 42 -13.93 -2.30 -14.04
C TYR A 42 -13.05 -1.08 -13.72
N ASN A 43 -13.53 0.12 -14.00
CA ASN A 43 -12.80 1.36 -13.71
C ASN A 43 -12.85 1.73 -12.22
N ALA A 44 -12.22 0.93 -11.39
CA ALA A 44 -12.03 1.15 -9.95
C ALA A 44 -10.62 0.74 -9.52
N ILE A 45 -10.18 1.29 -8.39
CA ILE A 45 -8.92 0.90 -7.74
C ILE A 45 -9.19 -0.15 -6.67
N ASN A 46 -8.32 -1.15 -6.56
CA ASN A 46 -8.40 -2.15 -5.49
C ASN A 46 -7.64 -1.69 -4.26
N VAL A 47 -8.33 -1.58 -3.12
CA VAL A 47 -7.73 -1.21 -1.85
C VAL A 47 -7.95 -2.33 -0.84
N ASN A 48 -6.84 -2.89 -0.33
CA ASN A 48 -6.92 -4.04 0.58
C ASN A 48 -7.20 -3.67 2.04
N ARG A 49 -6.91 -2.43 2.47
CA ARG A 49 -7.08 -2.00 3.86
C ARG A 49 -7.80 -0.66 3.92
N PHE A 50 -8.69 -0.51 4.91
CA PHE A 50 -9.42 0.72 5.16
C PHE A 50 -8.51 1.96 5.28
N ILE A 51 -7.37 1.81 5.96
CA ILE A 51 -6.41 2.90 6.19
C ILE A 51 -5.75 3.41 4.91
N ASP A 52 -5.75 2.60 3.84
CA ASP A 52 -5.12 2.92 2.57
C ASP A 52 -6.13 3.56 1.59
N ILE A 53 -7.38 3.79 2.00
CA ILE A 53 -8.40 4.40 1.14
C ILE A 53 -8.05 5.89 0.93
N PRO A 54 -7.78 6.32 -0.31
CA PRO A 54 -7.47 7.72 -0.59
C PRO A 54 -8.71 8.59 -0.41
N MET A 55 -8.61 9.61 0.45
CA MET A 55 -9.72 10.56 0.70
C MET A 55 -9.97 11.52 -0.46
N ASN A 56 -8.98 11.73 -1.34
CA ASN A 56 -9.03 12.66 -2.46
C ASN A 56 -9.33 11.97 -3.81
N TYR A 57 -9.73 10.70 -3.80
CA TYR A 57 -10.06 9.97 -5.02
C TYR A 57 -11.55 10.10 -5.36
N ALA A 58 -11.84 10.64 -6.54
CA ALA A 58 -13.21 10.85 -7.04
C ALA A 58 -13.82 9.61 -7.72
N GLY A 59 -13.00 8.60 -8.03
CA GLY A 59 -13.44 7.38 -8.71
C GLY A 59 -14.07 6.36 -7.76
N VAL A 60 -14.34 5.17 -8.31
CA VAL A 60 -14.85 4.02 -7.56
C VAL A 60 -13.68 3.26 -6.93
N ILE A 61 -13.86 2.83 -5.68
CA ILE A 61 -12.85 2.12 -4.90
C ILE A 61 -13.43 0.77 -4.49
N GLY A 62 -12.74 -0.31 -4.80
CA GLY A 62 -13.05 -1.64 -4.28
C GLY A 62 -12.39 -1.84 -2.92
N VAL A 63 -13.20 -2.08 -1.90
CA VAL A 63 -12.77 -2.33 -0.52
C VAL A 63 -13.16 -3.74 -0.08
N PRO A 64 -12.47 -4.34 0.92
CA PRO A 64 -12.86 -5.64 1.45
C PRO A 64 -14.27 -5.58 2.07
N ILE A 65 -14.97 -6.72 2.10
CA ILE A 65 -16.30 -6.83 2.73
C ILE A 65 -16.28 -6.38 4.21
N THR A 66 -15.17 -6.59 4.91
CA THR A 66 -14.97 -6.14 6.30
C THR A 66 -15.01 -4.63 6.50
N PHE A 67 -15.02 -3.84 5.41
CA PHE A 67 -15.19 -2.39 5.47
C PHE A 67 -16.55 -1.98 6.07
N VAL A 68 -17.58 -2.83 6.01
CA VAL A 68 -18.93 -2.53 6.50
C VAL A 68 -18.92 -2.10 7.97
N ASP A 69 -18.08 -2.71 8.81
CA ASP A 69 -17.98 -2.38 10.24
C ASP A 69 -17.52 -0.94 10.51
N LYS A 70 -16.83 -0.31 9.54
CA LYS A 70 -16.27 1.04 9.63
C LYS A 70 -16.97 2.03 8.70
N TYR A 71 -18.09 1.64 8.12
CA TYR A 71 -18.79 2.43 7.12
C TYR A 71 -19.35 3.72 7.72
N ASN A 72 -19.14 4.84 7.00
CA ASN A 72 -19.71 6.13 7.33
C ASN A 72 -20.53 6.67 6.14
N PRO A 73 -21.88 6.67 6.20
CA PRO A 73 -22.75 7.08 5.10
C PRO A 73 -22.66 8.58 4.75
N LYS A 74 -22.11 9.41 5.65
CA LYS A 74 -21.85 10.84 5.40
C LYS A 74 -20.61 11.07 4.53
N GLN A 75 -19.68 10.12 4.51
CA GLN A 75 -18.42 10.23 3.77
C GLN A 75 -18.45 9.42 2.48
N PHE A 76 -18.96 8.20 2.55
CA PHE A 76 -18.95 7.26 1.44
C PHE A 76 -20.36 6.91 0.99
N GLU A 77 -20.47 6.58 -0.30
CA GLU A 77 -21.62 5.97 -0.93
C GLU A 77 -21.26 4.54 -1.31
N ILE A 78 -22.11 3.57 -0.96
CA ILE A 78 -21.96 2.18 -1.40
C ILE A 78 -22.68 2.05 -2.73
N ILE A 79 -21.93 1.67 -3.77
CA ILE A 79 -22.47 1.44 -5.10
C ILE A 79 -23.03 0.02 -5.21
N GLY A 80 -22.34 -0.95 -4.61
CA GLY A 80 -22.76 -2.36 -4.64
C GLY A 80 -21.61 -3.32 -4.36
N ILE A 81 -21.82 -4.57 -4.74
CA ILE A 81 -20.84 -5.67 -4.63
C ILE A 81 -20.38 -6.03 -6.03
N ASP A 82 -19.07 -6.26 -6.20
CA ASP A 82 -18.42 -6.58 -7.49
C ASP A 82 -19.24 -7.47 -8.45
N ARG A 83 -19.79 -8.59 -7.96
CA ARG A 83 -20.55 -9.54 -8.79
C ARG A 83 -21.86 -9.02 -9.37
N TYR A 84 -22.54 -8.12 -8.68
CA TYR A 84 -23.92 -7.72 -8.98
C TYR A 84 -24.05 -6.24 -9.35
N VAL A 85 -22.94 -5.59 -9.69
CA VAL A 85 -22.95 -4.21 -10.18
C VAL A 85 -23.42 -4.21 -11.63
N LYS A 86 -24.29 -3.26 -11.98
CA LYS A 86 -24.85 -3.13 -13.33
C LYS A 86 -23.79 -2.94 -14.41
N ASP A 87 -22.69 -2.28 -14.08
CA ASP A 87 -21.58 -2.03 -15.00
C ASP A 87 -20.49 -3.12 -14.96
N ASN A 88 -20.76 -4.27 -14.31
CA ASN A 88 -19.86 -5.42 -14.42
C ASN A 88 -20.04 -6.07 -15.80
N PRO A 89 -19.00 -6.11 -16.67
CA PRO A 89 -19.10 -6.76 -17.98
C PRO A 89 -19.36 -8.28 -17.86
N ASN A 90 -18.96 -8.88 -16.75
CA ASN A 90 -19.13 -10.30 -16.45
C ASN A 90 -20.07 -10.49 -15.26
N TYR A 91 -21.37 -10.19 -15.46
CA TYR A 91 -22.37 -10.29 -14.39
C TYR A 91 -22.34 -11.65 -13.68
N GLY A 92 -22.31 -11.63 -12.35
CA GLY A 92 -22.19 -12.82 -11.50
C GLY A 92 -20.75 -13.27 -11.23
N LYS A 93 -19.76 -12.78 -11.99
CA LYS A 93 -18.33 -13.05 -11.74
C LYS A 93 -17.66 -11.94 -10.94
N ARG A 94 -16.56 -12.29 -10.27
CA ARG A 94 -15.74 -11.33 -9.52
C ARG A 94 -14.82 -10.58 -10.46
N PHE A 95 -14.30 -9.45 -9.99
CA PHE A 95 -13.28 -8.71 -10.74
C PHE A 95 -11.93 -9.40 -10.71
N THR A 96 -11.20 -9.22 -11.80
CA THR A 96 -9.84 -9.71 -11.95
C THR A 96 -8.81 -8.59 -11.82
N ILE A 97 -7.63 -8.95 -11.29
CA ILE A 97 -6.44 -8.09 -11.29
C ILE A 97 -5.29 -8.91 -11.85
N GLY A 98 -4.73 -8.48 -12.98
CA GLY A 98 -3.72 -9.26 -13.68
C GLY A 98 -4.22 -10.64 -14.11
N GLY A 99 -5.50 -10.75 -14.47
CA GLY A 99 -6.14 -12.01 -14.86
C GLY A 99 -6.43 -12.99 -13.71
N GLN A 100 -6.18 -12.63 -12.46
CA GLN A 100 -6.56 -13.44 -11.29
C GLN A 100 -7.84 -12.92 -10.66
N GLU A 101 -8.83 -13.80 -10.47
CA GLU A 101 -10.02 -13.48 -9.69
C GLU A 101 -9.63 -13.25 -8.22
N ILE A 102 -10.03 -12.09 -7.69
CA ILE A 102 -9.80 -11.79 -6.27
C ILE A 102 -11.05 -12.06 -5.43
N TYR A 103 -10.91 -11.98 -4.11
CA TYR A 103 -12.05 -12.04 -3.18
C TYR A 103 -13.07 -10.96 -3.45
N ALA A 104 -14.32 -11.23 -3.08
CA ALA A 104 -15.44 -10.31 -3.26
C ALA A 104 -15.17 -8.95 -2.60
N ARG A 105 -15.47 -7.88 -3.33
CA ARG A 105 -15.26 -6.48 -2.90
C ARG A 105 -16.54 -5.68 -2.90
N ILE A 106 -16.61 -4.75 -1.95
CA ILE A 106 -17.65 -3.72 -1.92
C ILE A 106 -17.12 -2.51 -2.69
N LEU A 107 -17.93 -1.98 -3.58
CA LEU A 107 -17.62 -0.76 -4.32
C LEU A 107 -18.14 0.45 -3.56
N ILE A 108 -17.22 1.38 -3.27
CA ILE A 108 -17.53 2.64 -2.61
C ILE A 108 -17.09 3.83 -3.46
N ARG A 109 -17.75 4.97 -3.26
CA ARG A 109 -17.37 6.27 -3.82
C ARG A 109 -17.37 7.32 -2.72
N ASN A 110 -16.45 8.27 -2.79
CA ASN A 110 -16.43 9.40 -1.86
C ASN A 110 -17.47 10.44 -2.28
N LYS A 111 -18.39 10.79 -1.38
CA LYS A 111 -19.45 11.81 -1.64
C LYS A 111 -18.92 13.23 -1.65
N LYS A 112 -17.82 13.49 -0.92
CA LYS A 112 -17.29 14.85 -0.71
C LYS A 112 -16.41 15.34 -1.85
N VAL A 113 -15.89 14.43 -2.67
CA VAL A 113 -15.02 14.77 -3.80
C VAL A 113 -15.91 14.95 -5.02
N LYS A 114 -16.07 16.21 -5.48
CA LYS A 114 -16.75 16.51 -6.74
C LYS A 114 -15.76 16.33 -7.90
N LYS A 115 -16.25 15.79 -9.02
CA LYS A 115 -15.51 15.69 -10.28
C LYS A 115 -15.34 17.06 -10.92
#